data_AF-A0AA35ZGB5-F1
#
_entry.id   AF-A0AA35ZGB5-F1
#
_cell.length_a   1.000
_cell.length_b   1.000
_cell.length_c   1.000
_cell.angle_alpha   90.00
_cell.angle_beta   90.00
_cell.angle_gamma   90.00
#
_symmetry.space_group_name_H-M   'P 1'
#
loop_
_entity.id
_entity.type
_entity.pdbx_description
1 polymer ?
#
loop_
_entity_poly.entity_id
_entity_poly.type
_entity_poly.pdbx_seq_one_letter_code
_entity_poly.pdbx_strand_id
1 'polypeptide(L)'
;MWNLRGPHTIAPNLDKDYIEDFNLLFGVSWFVYSKLIDFILSDGHENFFTLKIHHGGSFTKFPGRNYVEGRLSFFDFVDTGLFSVHDLNDMIHEIGYSKDDTMYYHYRIPNLDLDFVLKALGNDQDVISMAQYIPQNRVINVYVEPGSRRLHTYFMSPSKVVIK
;
A
#
# COMPACT_ATOMS: atom_id res chain seq x y z
N MET A 1 30.90 -17.70 -38.81
CA MET A 1 30.08 -18.79 -38.22
C MET A 1 29.71 -18.39 -36.81
N TRP A 2 28.41 -18.42 -36.51
CA TRP A 2 27.78 -17.93 -35.27
C TRP A 2 28.20 -18.70 -34.01
N ASN A 3 28.21 -18.04 -32.84
CA ASN A 3 27.31 -18.48 -31.77
C ASN A 3 26.96 -17.36 -30.77
N LEU A 4 25.65 -17.20 -30.55
CA LEU A 4 25.00 -16.29 -29.61
C LEU A 4 24.89 -16.97 -28.24
N ARG A 5 25.30 -16.28 -27.17
CA ARG A 5 24.67 -16.42 -25.84
C ARG A 5 24.54 -15.03 -25.25
N GLY A 6 23.31 -14.57 -25.10
CA GLY A 6 22.99 -13.29 -24.49
C GLY A 6 23.37 -13.24 -23.01
N PRO A 7 23.42 -12.04 -22.41
CA PRO A 7 23.63 -11.91 -20.98
C PRO A 7 22.37 -12.45 -20.26
N HIS A 8 22.56 -13.53 -19.51
CA HIS A 8 21.63 -13.93 -18.46
C HIS A 8 21.56 -12.77 -17.45
N THR A 9 20.49 -11.98 -17.50
CA THR A 9 20.12 -11.06 -16.42
C THR A 9 19.66 -11.89 -15.24
N ILE A 10 20.62 -12.28 -14.41
CA ILE A 10 20.35 -12.72 -13.04
C ILE A 10 20.08 -11.42 -12.28
N ALA A 11 18.82 -11.15 -11.94
CA ALA A 11 18.51 -10.07 -11.00
C ALA A 11 19.32 -10.36 -9.71
N PRO A 12 20.20 -9.45 -9.26
CA PRO A 12 20.96 -9.69 -8.05
C PRO A 12 20.00 -9.86 -6.88
N ASN A 13 20.27 -10.86 -6.05
CA ASN A 13 19.57 -11.06 -4.80
C ASN A 13 19.80 -9.79 -3.95
N LEU A 14 18.78 -8.96 -3.81
CA LEU A 14 18.85 -7.69 -3.08
C LEU A 14 18.96 -8.00 -1.58
N ASP A 15 20.19 -8.09 -1.08
CA ASP A 15 20.47 -8.16 0.36
C ASP A 15 20.20 -6.79 1.02
N LYS A 16 19.88 -6.79 2.32
CA LYS A 16 19.63 -5.60 3.14
C LYS A 16 20.78 -4.61 3.09
N ASP A 17 22.02 -5.11 3.04
CA ASP A 17 23.22 -4.29 2.94
C ASP A 17 23.21 -3.42 1.67
N TYR A 18 22.72 -3.95 0.55
CA TYR A 18 22.58 -3.18 -0.69
C TYR A 18 21.52 -2.09 -0.60
N ILE A 19 20.41 -2.37 0.10
CA ILE A 19 19.33 -1.40 0.30
C ILE A 19 19.80 -0.25 1.20
N GLU A 20 20.55 -0.56 2.27
CA GLU A 20 21.12 0.46 3.16
C GLU A 20 22.15 1.32 2.43
N ASP A 21 23.05 0.71 1.65
CA ASP A 21 24.04 1.41 0.83
C ASP A 21 23.37 2.30 -0.23
N PHE A 22 22.30 1.82 -0.87
CA PHE A 22 21.53 2.59 -1.83
C PHE A 22 20.89 3.83 -1.17
N ASN A 23 20.26 3.65 0.00
CA ASN A 23 19.62 4.73 0.75
C ASN A 23 20.63 5.82 1.14
N LEU A 24 21.84 5.42 1.54
CA LEU A 24 22.94 6.33 1.88
C LEU A 24 23.47 7.09 0.65
N LEU A 25 23.54 6.43 -0.51
CA LEU A 25 24.13 7.01 -1.72
C LEU A 25 23.19 8.00 -2.42
N PHE A 26 21.89 7.75 -2.41
CA PHE A 26 20.91 8.53 -3.17
C PHE A 26 19.96 9.36 -2.30
N GLY A 27 20.00 9.18 -0.97
CA GLY A 27 19.14 9.93 -0.04
C GLY A 27 17.64 9.63 -0.18
N VAL A 28 17.29 8.55 -0.90
CA VAL A 28 15.92 8.07 -1.11
C VAL A 28 15.89 6.56 -0.95
N SER A 29 14.79 6.02 -0.42
CA SER A 29 14.64 4.58 -0.23
C SER A 29 14.74 3.82 -1.57
N TRP A 30 15.40 2.66 -1.60
CA TRP A 30 15.38 1.77 -2.78
C TRP A 30 13.96 1.48 -3.27
N PHE A 31 12.99 1.40 -2.36
CA PHE A 31 11.58 1.27 -2.72
C PHE A 31 11.08 2.46 -3.54
N VAL A 32 11.42 3.69 -3.16
CA VAL A 32 11.05 4.90 -3.91
C VAL A 32 11.75 4.91 -5.27
N TYR A 33 13.02 4.52 -5.31
CA TYR A 33 13.79 4.47 -6.55
C TYR A 33 13.29 3.41 -7.53
N SER A 34 12.93 2.21 -7.07
CA SER A 34 12.39 1.17 -7.93
C SER A 34 11.05 1.60 -8.52
N LYS A 35 10.17 2.21 -7.72
CA LYS A 35 8.89 2.78 -8.21
C LYS A 35 9.10 3.94 -9.19
N LEU A 36 10.14 4.75 -9.00
CA LEU A 36 10.52 5.80 -9.95
C LEU A 36 11.05 5.22 -11.27
N ILE A 37 11.79 4.12 -11.24
CA ILE A 37 12.23 3.41 -12.45
C ILE A 37 11.01 2.84 -13.19
N ASP A 38 10.09 2.16 -12.48
CA ASP A 38 8.87 1.64 -13.09
C ASP A 38 8.02 2.76 -13.70
N PHE A 39 7.94 3.92 -13.03
CA PHE A 39 7.30 5.12 -13.56
C PHE A 39 7.96 5.65 -14.85
N ILE A 40 9.29 5.73 -14.89
CA ILE A 40 10.04 6.21 -16.06
C ILE A 40 9.94 5.23 -17.23
N LEU A 41 9.85 3.92 -16.95
CA LEU A 41 9.80 2.86 -17.97
C LEU A 41 8.37 2.55 -18.44
N SER A 42 7.35 3.00 -17.72
CA SER A 42 5.93 2.84 -18.07
C SER A 42 5.53 3.80 -19.20
N ASP A 43 5.07 3.25 -20.33
CA ASP A 43 4.57 4.01 -21.50
C ASP A 43 3.18 4.64 -21.26
N GLY A 44 2.67 4.63 -20.02
CA GLY A 44 1.33 5.12 -19.70
C GLY A 44 1.16 5.60 -18.26
N HIS A 45 1.00 6.91 -18.09
CA HIS A 45 0.65 7.55 -16.81
C HIS A 45 -0.74 7.14 -16.27
N GLU A 46 -1.54 6.40 -17.05
CA GLU A 46 -2.90 6.00 -16.69
C GLU A 46 -2.97 4.88 -15.64
N ASN A 47 -1.84 4.29 -15.23
CA ASN A 47 -1.81 3.19 -14.26
C ASN A 47 -1.43 3.60 -12.84
N PHE A 48 -1.17 4.88 -12.59
CA PHE A 48 -0.74 5.35 -11.26
C PHE A 48 -1.89 5.95 -10.43
N PHE A 49 -1.76 5.86 -9.11
CA PHE A 49 -2.66 6.49 -8.14
C PHE A 49 -1.92 6.95 -6.88
N THR A 50 -2.61 7.71 -6.04
CA THR A 50 -2.13 8.18 -4.74
C THR A 50 -2.86 7.43 -3.63
N LEU A 51 -2.11 6.93 -2.66
CA LEU A 51 -2.64 6.49 -1.38
C LEU A 51 -2.59 7.65 -0.38
N LYS A 52 -3.75 8.05 0.11
CA LYS A 52 -3.90 8.94 1.26
C LYS A 52 -4.14 8.09 2.50
N ILE A 53 -3.09 7.90 3.30
CA ILE A 53 -3.10 7.04 4.48
C ILE A 53 -3.43 7.87 5.72
N HIS A 54 -4.49 7.49 6.42
CA HIS A 54 -4.90 8.00 7.72
C HIS A 54 -4.42 7.03 8.80
N HIS A 55 -3.52 7.47 9.68
CA HIS A 55 -2.84 6.60 10.63
C HIS A 55 -2.64 7.25 12.01
N GLY A 56 -2.40 6.45 13.04
CA GLY A 56 -2.15 6.93 14.41
C GLY A 56 -3.40 7.46 15.13
N GLY A 57 -4.57 7.42 14.50
CA GLY A 57 -5.86 7.78 15.07
C GLY A 57 -6.71 6.55 15.38
N SER A 58 -8.00 6.78 15.59
CA SER A 58 -8.98 5.70 15.77
C SER A 58 -10.36 6.07 15.23
N PHE A 59 -11.17 5.05 14.94
CA PHE A 59 -12.55 5.26 14.53
C PHE A 59 -13.46 5.55 15.74
N THR A 60 -14.35 6.54 15.60
CA THR A 60 -15.47 6.74 16.52
C THR A 60 -16.54 5.66 16.34
N LYS A 61 -17.48 5.59 17.28
CA LYS A 61 -18.61 4.66 17.21
C LYS A 61 -19.59 5.05 16.09
N PHE A 62 -20.29 4.05 15.58
CA PHE A 62 -21.45 4.24 14.71
C PHE A 62 -22.67 4.72 15.53
N PRO A 63 -23.58 5.54 14.96
CA PRO A 63 -23.49 6.19 13.65
C PRO A 63 -22.65 7.48 13.69
N GLY A 64 -22.33 8.03 12.52
CA GLY A 64 -21.49 9.22 12.39
C GLY A 64 -20.01 8.91 12.60
N ARG A 65 -19.55 7.75 12.12
CA ARG A 65 -18.15 7.32 12.25
C ARG A 65 -17.22 8.34 11.61
N ASN A 66 -16.19 8.71 12.37
CA ASN A 66 -15.08 9.56 11.96
C ASN A 66 -13.77 8.88 12.33
N TYR A 67 -12.70 9.22 11.62
CA TYR A 67 -11.34 8.88 12.04
C TYR A 67 -10.75 10.09 12.75
N VAL A 68 -10.50 9.98 14.05
CA VAL A 68 -10.10 11.10 14.92
C VAL A 68 -8.68 10.95 15.41
N GLU A 69 -8.03 12.09 15.68
CA GLU A 69 -6.66 12.18 16.20
C GLU A 69 -5.59 11.54 15.30
N GLY A 70 -5.95 11.26 14.04
CA GLY A 70 -5.07 10.70 13.03
C GLY A 70 -4.14 11.73 12.40
N ARG A 71 -3.07 11.20 11.80
CA ARG A 71 -2.16 11.89 10.88
C ARG A 71 -2.41 11.42 9.45
N LEU A 72 -1.92 12.22 8.50
CA LEU A 72 -1.99 11.93 7.07
C LEU A 72 -0.59 11.74 6.50
N SER A 73 -0.44 10.67 5.73
CA SER A 73 0.71 10.44 4.85
C SER A 73 0.21 10.20 3.43
N PHE A 74 1.00 10.62 2.45
CA PHE A 74 0.69 10.49 1.03
C PHE A 74 1.78 9.66 0.36
N PHE A 75 1.37 8.66 -0.40
CA PHE A 75 2.24 7.91 -1.29
C PHE A 75 1.72 8.08 -2.71
N ASP A 76 2.44 8.88 -3.49
CA ASP A 76 2.10 9.17 -4.89
C ASP A 76 2.75 8.14 -5.83
N PHE A 77 2.27 8.11 -7.08
CA PHE A 77 2.80 7.25 -8.15
C PHE A 77 2.79 5.75 -7.82
N VAL A 78 1.78 5.31 -7.09
CA VAL A 78 1.58 3.88 -6.82
C VAL A 78 1.06 3.23 -8.10
N ASP A 79 1.79 2.25 -8.62
CA ASP A 79 1.38 1.48 -9.80
C ASP A 79 0.22 0.53 -9.44
N THR A 80 -0.90 0.64 -10.14
CA THR A 80 -2.11 -0.14 -9.89
C THR A 80 -1.92 -1.63 -10.13
N GLY A 81 -1.10 -2.02 -11.11
CA GLY A 81 -0.85 -3.42 -11.48
C GLY A 81 0.19 -4.10 -10.60
N LEU A 82 1.07 -3.34 -9.97
CA LEU A 82 2.13 -3.85 -9.09
C LEU A 82 1.82 -3.69 -7.59
N PHE A 83 0.81 -2.90 -7.22
CA PHE A 83 0.49 -2.67 -5.82
C PHE A 83 -0.07 -3.92 -5.14
N SER A 84 0.43 -4.20 -3.94
CA SER A 84 0.00 -5.28 -3.07
C SER A 84 -0.13 -4.83 -1.61
N VAL A 85 -0.69 -5.68 -0.75
CA VAL A 85 -0.72 -5.43 0.70
C VAL A 85 0.68 -5.44 1.32
N HIS A 86 1.64 -6.12 0.69
CA HIS A 86 3.04 -6.07 1.13
C HIS A 86 3.65 -4.69 0.92
N ASP A 87 3.39 -4.04 -0.22
CA ASP A 87 3.80 -2.65 -0.44
C ASP A 87 3.20 -1.73 0.62
N LEU A 88 1.92 -1.93 0.97
CA LEU A 88 1.26 -1.15 2.01
C LEU A 88 1.93 -1.34 3.39
N ASN A 89 2.36 -2.55 3.74
CA ASN A 89 3.11 -2.79 4.98
C ASN A 89 4.46 -2.08 4.97
N ASP A 90 5.18 -2.08 3.85
CA ASP A 90 6.45 -1.38 3.73
C ASP A 90 6.27 0.15 3.80
N MET A 91 5.22 0.70 3.19
CA MET A 91 4.84 2.11 3.31
C MET A 91 4.52 2.50 4.75
N ILE A 92 3.81 1.65 5.49
CA ILE A 92 3.50 1.86 6.91
C ILE A 92 4.77 1.83 7.77
N HIS A 93 5.71 0.94 7.44
CA HIS A 93 7.01 0.92 8.09
C HIS A 93 7.81 2.20 7.83
N GLU A 94 7.80 2.70 6.59
CA GLU A 94 8.49 3.94 6.18
C GLU A 94 8.00 5.17 6.97
N ILE A 95 6.71 5.23 7.33
CA ILE A 95 6.15 6.32 8.15
C ILE A 95 6.29 6.08 9.67
N GLY A 96 7.11 5.12 10.07
CA GLY A 96 7.62 4.97 11.45
C GLY A 96 6.92 3.91 12.32
N TYR A 97 6.14 2.99 11.74
CA TYR A 97 5.55 1.87 12.49
C TYR A 97 6.45 0.63 12.44
N SER A 98 6.39 -0.20 13.49
CA SER A 98 7.19 -1.43 13.52
C SER A 98 6.61 -2.47 12.54
N LYS A 99 7.49 -3.27 11.92
CA LYS A 99 7.06 -4.45 11.14
C LYS A 99 6.44 -5.53 12.02
N ASP A 100 6.72 -5.50 13.33
CA ASP A 100 6.16 -6.43 14.31
C ASP A 100 4.74 -6.04 14.75
N ASP A 101 4.31 -4.81 14.48
CA ASP A 101 2.99 -4.34 14.86
C ASP A 101 1.92 -4.91 13.92
N THR A 102 0.87 -5.50 14.51
CA THR A 102 -0.29 -5.93 13.72
C THR A 102 -1.17 -4.73 13.36
N MET A 103 -1.22 -4.42 12.07
CA MET A 103 -2.03 -3.34 11.50
C MET A 103 -3.20 -3.87 10.67
N TYR A 104 -4.35 -3.22 10.79
CA TYR A 104 -5.51 -3.48 9.95
C TYR A 104 -5.76 -2.29 9.03
N TYR A 105 -5.90 -2.57 7.73
CA TYR A 105 -6.12 -1.55 6.72
C TYR A 105 -7.55 -1.59 6.19
N HIS A 106 -8.11 -0.40 5.99
CA HIS A 106 -9.42 -0.23 5.41
C HIS A 106 -9.38 0.84 4.32
N TYR A 107 -9.88 0.53 3.11
CA TYR A 107 -10.08 1.56 2.10
C TYR A 107 -11.52 2.07 2.12
N ARG A 108 -11.69 3.34 1.83
CA ARG A 108 -13.00 3.99 1.69
C ARG A 108 -13.40 4.01 0.22
N ILE A 109 -14.60 3.53 -0.09
CA ILE A 109 -15.19 3.72 -1.42
C ILE A 109 -15.37 5.23 -1.67
N PRO A 110 -14.97 5.77 -2.84
CA PRO A 110 -15.10 7.20 -3.14
C PRO A 110 -16.53 7.74 -2.95
N ASN A 111 -16.64 9.01 -2.57
CA ASN A 111 -17.89 9.80 -2.50
C ASN A 111 -18.96 9.34 -1.49
N LEU A 112 -18.62 8.46 -0.54
CA LEU A 112 -19.57 7.96 0.47
C LEU A 112 -19.02 8.08 1.90
N ASP A 113 -19.84 8.13 2.94
CA ASP A 113 -19.40 8.30 4.35
C ASP A 113 -18.79 7.03 4.99
N LEU A 114 -18.14 7.17 6.16
CA LEU A 114 -17.40 6.08 6.81
C LEU A 114 -18.29 5.05 7.54
N ASP A 115 -19.59 5.27 7.64
CA ASP A 115 -20.46 4.35 8.39
C ASP A 115 -20.62 3.03 7.64
N PHE A 116 -20.79 3.08 6.32
CA PHE A 116 -21.11 1.92 5.50
C PHE A 116 -20.06 1.56 4.44
N VAL A 117 -19.04 2.40 4.21
CA VAL A 117 -18.20 2.26 2.99
C VAL A 117 -16.73 1.97 3.23
N LEU A 118 -16.38 1.59 4.45
CA LEU A 118 -15.07 1.05 4.77
C LEU A 118 -15.01 -0.44 4.43
N LYS A 119 -14.15 -0.79 3.47
CA LYS A 119 -13.85 -2.18 3.11
C LYS A 119 -12.46 -2.55 3.60
N ALA A 120 -12.26 -3.81 3.95
CA ALA A 120 -10.95 -4.32 4.34
C ALA A 120 -9.96 -4.22 3.17
N LEU A 121 -8.67 -4.06 3.49
CA LEU A 121 -7.55 -4.12 2.56
C LEU A 121 -6.47 -5.05 3.15
N GLY A 122 -6.77 -6.36 3.20
CA GLY A 122 -5.91 -7.33 3.89
C GLY A 122 -5.29 -8.40 3.02
N ASN A 123 -5.69 -8.50 1.75
CA ASN A 123 -5.21 -9.51 0.81
C ASN A 123 -5.32 -9.01 -0.66
N ASP A 124 -4.83 -9.82 -1.60
CA ASP A 124 -4.85 -9.49 -3.03
C ASP A 124 -6.26 -9.30 -3.60
N GLN A 125 -7.24 -10.06 -3.11
CA GLN A 125 -8.63 -9.93 -3.55
C GLN A 125 -9.23 -8.58 -3.12
N ASP A 126 -8.86 -8.09 -1.94
CA ASP A 126 -9.23 -6.77 -1.46
C ASP A 126 -8.54 -5.67 -2.30
N VAL A 127 -7.28 -5.86 -2.69
CA VAL A 127 -6.54 -4.95 -3.59
C VAL A 127 -7.20 -4.87 -4.96
N ILE A 128 -7.53 -6.01 -5.57
CA ILE A 128 -8.26 -6.07 -6.86
C ILE A 128 -9.61 -5.34 -6.72
N SER A 129 -10.30 -5.56 -5.60
CA SER A 129 -11.58 -4.88 -5.32
C SER A 129 -11.42 -3.38 -5.11
N MET A 130 -10.31 -2.92 -4.55
CA MET A 130 -10.00 -1.50 -4.40
C MET A 130 -9.64 -0.88 -5.77
N ALA A 131 -8.87 -1.60 -6.60
CA ALA A 131 -8.37 -1.12 -7.88
C ALA A 131 -9.47 -0.72 -8.87
N GLN A 132 -10.67 -1.31 -8.76
CA GLN A 132 -11.82 -0.95 -9.59
C GLN A 132 -12.23 0.53 -9.48
N TYR A 133 -11.85 1.21 -8.39
CA TYR A 133 -12.21 2.61 -8.12
C TYR A 133 -11.16 3.63 -8.60
N ILE A 134 -9.97 3.17 -9.00
CA ILE A 134 -8.84 4.02 -9.40
C ILE A 134 -9.11 4.84 -10.67
N PRO A 135 -9.73 4.27 -11.74
CA PRO A 135 -9.96 5.03 -12.97
C PRO A 135 -10.81 6.30 -12.76
N GLN A 136 -11.75 6.26 -11.82
CA GLN A 136 -12.64 7.38 -11.50
C GLN A 136 -12.11 8.25 -10.36
N ASN A 137 -11.23 7.70 -9.50
CA ASN A 137 -10.63 8.44 -8.40
C ASN A 137 -9.17 8.01 -8.19
N ARG A 138 -8.25 8.87 -8.61
CA ARG A 138 -6.80 8.67 -8.47
C ARG A 138 -6.30 8.81 -7.04
N VAL A 139 -7.14 9.18 -6.07
CA VAL A 139 -6.77 9.27 -4.65
C VAL A 139 -7.62 8.29 -3.83
N ILE A 140 -6.99 7.22 -3.37
CA ILE A 140 -7.63 6.23 -2.50
C ILE A 140 -7.32 6.55 -1.04
N ASN A 141 -8.38 6.64 -0.22
CA ASN A 141 -8.23 6.87 1.21
C ASN A 141 -8.11 5.52 1.92
N VAL A 142 -7.00 5.29 2.60
CA VAL A 142 -6.74 4.11 3.43
C VAL A 142 -6.63 4.53 4.90
N TYR A 143 -7.21 3.75 5.79
CA TYR A 143 -7.24 4.00 7.23
C TYR A 143 -6.58 2.83 7.95
N VAL A 144 -5.73 3.15 8.93
CA VAL A 144 -4.95 2.18 9.71
C VAL A 144 -5.54 2.07 11.12
N GLU A 145 -5.78 0.85 11.59
CA GLU A 145 -6.19 0.54 12.95
C GLU A 145 -5.14 -0.38 13.63
N PRO A 146 -4.45 0.08 14.70
CA PRO A 146 -3.45 -0.72 15.40
C PRO A 146 -4.07 -1.70 16.40
N GLY A 147 -3.61 -2.96 16.39
CA GLY A 147 -3.67 -3.93 17.50
C GLY A 147 -5.06 -4.45 17.94
N SER A 148 -6.14 -3.70 17.78
CA SER A 148 -7.49 -4.09 18.20
C SER A 148 -8.50 -3.80 17.09
N ARG A 149 -9.00 -4.86 16.45
CA ARG A 149 -10.04 -4.83 15.41
C ARG A 149 -11.35 -4.29 16.00
N ARG A 150 -11.61 -2.99 15.95
CA ARG A 150 -12.89 -2.42 16.43
C ARG A 150 -13.94 -2.41 15.33
N LEU A 151 -13.52 -2.53 14.06
CA LEU A 151 -14.41 -2.58 12.91
C LEU A 151 -14.83 -4.01 12.54
N HIS A 152 -16.14 -4.22 12.45
CA HIS A 152 -16.73 -5.51 12.04
C HIS A 152 -16.41 -5.87 10.58
N THR A 153 -16.01 -4.89 9.76
CA THR A 153 -15.79 -5.05 8.30
C THR A 153 -14.62 -5.97 7.98
N TYR A 154 -13.61 -6.07 8.86
CA TYR A 154 -12.51 -7.04 8.68
C TYR A 154 -12.98 -8.50 8.80
N PHE A 155 -14.01 -8.78 9.61
CA PHE A 155 -14.63 -10.12 9.70
C PHE A 155 -15.46 -10.49 8.48
N MET A 156 -15.79 -9.50 7.64
CA MET A 156 -16.53 -9.66 6.39
C MET A 156 -15.60 -9.69 5.17
N SER A 157 -14.27 -9.55 5.35
CA SER A 157 -13.31 -9.76 4.27
C SER A 157 -13.38 -11.23 3.81
N PRO A 158 -13.49 -11.51 2.50
CA PRO A 158 -13.68 -12.86 1.98
C PRO A 158 -12.54 -13.83 2.32
N SER A 159 -11.36 -13.32 2.68
CA SER A 159 -10.17 -14.12 2.88
C SER A 159 -9.48 -13.73 4.18
N LYS A 160 -9.80 -14.47 5.25
CA LYS A 160 -9.04 -14.44 6.50
C LYS A 160 -7.64 -14.98 6.22
N VAL A 161 -6.66 -14.09 6.02
CA VAL A 161 -5.26 -14.50 6.18
C VAL A 161 -4.98 -14.54 7.68
N VAL A 162 -4.93 -15.75 8.23
CA VAL A 162 -4.37 -15.99 9.56
C VAL A 162 -2.87 -16.08 9.37
N ILE A 163 -2.15 -15.00 9.66
CA ILE A 163 -0.69 -15.07 9.78
C ILE A 163 -0.42 -15.64 11.18
N LYS A 164 0.17 -16.84 11.21
CA LYS A 164 0.71 -17.47 12.42
C LYS A 164 2.17 -17.07 12.60
#